data_AF-A0A257GU58-F1
#
_entry.id   AF-A0A257GU58-F1
#
_cell.length_a   1.000
_cell.length_b   1.000
_cell.length_c   1.000
_cell.angle_alpha   90.00
_cell.angle_beta   90.00
_cell.angle_gamma   90.00
#
_symmetry.space_group_name_H-M   'P 1'
#
loop_
_entity.id
_entity.type
_entity.pdbx_description
1 polymer ?
#
loop_
_entity_poly.entity_id
_entity_poly.type
_entity_poly.pdbx_seq_one_letter_code
_entity_poly.pdbx_strand_id
1 'polypeptide(L)'
;MHALKIAAFCAGDQGGNPAGVVLAAELPSDALMQKTAAEVGFSETVFAAPLAKGWRVRYFSPAAEIPFCGHATIALGAALASRFGPGRFALALNNAE
;
A
#
# COMPACT_ATOMS: atom_id res chain seq x y z
N MET A 1 -14.18 -0.85 -2.85
CA MET A 1 -12.81 -1.27 -3.19
C MET A 1 -12.35 -2.23 -2.10
N HIS A 2 -11.70 -3.35 -2.42
CA HIS A 2 -11.25 -4.28 -1.38
C HIS A 2 -9.82 -3.93 -0.95
N ALA A 3 -9.66 -3.54 0.31
CA ALA A 3 -8.35 -3.31 0.92
C ALA A 3 -7.96 -4.51 1.78
N LEU A 4 -6.79 -5.07 1.54
CA LEU A 4 -6.17 -6.06 2.42
C LEU A 4 -5.71 -5.36 3.70
N LYS A 5 -5.79 -6.06 4.83
CA LYS A 5 -5.31 -5.58 6.13
C LYS A 5 -4.09 -6.41 6.52
N ILE A 6 -2.91 -5.81 6.47
CA ILE A 6 -1.63 -6.53 6.66
C ILE A 6 -0.81 -5.80 7.72
N ALA A 7 -0.38 -6.52 8.75
CA ALA A 7 0.57 -6.02 9.74
C ALA A 7 2.00 -6.21 9.24
N ALA A 8 2.74 -5.12 9.09
CA ALA A 8 4.18 -5.18 8.86
C ALA A 8 4.92 -5.46 10.17
N PHE A 9 6.06 -6.15 10.09
CA PHE A 9 6.90 -6.46 11.26
C PHE A 9 6.21 -7.30 12.35
N CYS A 10 5.20 -8.09 11.99
CA CYS A 10 4.57 -9.03 12.91
C CYS A 10 5.38 -10.34 13.02
N ALA A 11 5.21 -11.03 14.15
CA ALA A 11 5.67 -12.40 14.33
C ALA A 11 4.45 -13.32 14.33
N GLY A 12 4.11 -13.86 13.15
CA GLY A 12 2.83 -14.55 12.97
C GLY A 12 1.65 -13.58 13.06
N ASP A 13 0.71 -13.84 13.97
CA ASP A 13 -0.45 -13.00 14.24
C ASP A 13 -0.24 -11.98 15.39
N GLN A 14 0.96 -11.95 15.97
CA GLN A 14 1.29 -11.09 17.12
C GLN A 14 2.03 -9.81 16.71
N GLY A 15 1.54 -8.68 17.21
CA GLY A 15 2.17 -7.37 17.08
C GLY A 15 2.23 -6.83 15.64
N GLY A 16 3.21 -5.99 15.39
CA GLY A 16 3.41 -5.32 14.10
C GLY A 16 2.65 -3.99 13.97
N ASN A 17 2.75 -3.39 12.78
CA ASN A 17 2.09 -2.14 12.43
C ASN A 17 1.14 -2.35 11.23
N PRO A 18 -0.18 -2.30 11.43
CA PRO A 18 -1.15 -2.58 10.37
C PRO A 18 -1.26 -1.46 9.35
N ALA A 19 -1.31 -1.85 8.08
CA ALA A 19 -1.62 -0.96 6.97
C ALA A 19 -2.72 -1.55 6.07
N GLY A 20 -3.47 -0.67 5.44
CA GLY A 20 -4.32 -1.02 4.31
C GLY A 20 -3.49 -1.22 3.05
N VAL A 21 -3.76 -2.25 2.26
CA VAL A 21 -3.11 -2.47 0.97
C VAL A 21 -4.15 -2.68 -0.12
N VAL A 22 -4.10 -1.85 -1.16
CA VAL A 22 -4.99 -1.94 -2.32
C VAL A 22 -4.15 -2.20 -3.57
N LEU A 23 -4.38 -3.36 -4.19
CA LEU A 23 -3.83 -3.70 -5.51
C LEU A 23 -4.93 -3.51 -6.57
N ALA A 24 -4.75 -2.54 -7.46
CA ALA A 24 -5.69 -2.22 -8.52
C ALA A 24 -5.08 -2.44 -9.91
N ALA A 25 -5.91 -2.60 -10.93
CA ALA A 25 -5.45 -2.62 -12.32
C ALA A 25 -4.93 -1.24 -12.76
N GLU A 26 -5.60 -0.19 -12.31
CA GLU A 26 -5.23 1.21 -12.47
C GLU A 26 -5.46 1.94 -11.15
N LEU A 27 -4.68 2.98 -10.87
CA LEU A 27 -4.90 3.77 -9.66
C LEU A 27 -6.22 4.53 -9.76
N PRO A 28 -7.06 4.49 -8.72
CA PRO A 28 -8.29 5.28 -8.69
C PRO A 28 -7.98 6.76 -8.51
N SER A 29 -8.99 7.62 -8.68
CA SER A 29 -8.86 9.06 -8.41
C SER A 29 -8.41 9.33 -6.97
N ASP A 30 -7.69 10.42 -6.76
CA ASP A 30 -7.20 10.89 -5.45
C ASP A 30 -8.30 10.92 -4.39
N ALA A 31 -9.48 11.44 -4.75
CA ALA A 31 -10.63 11.50 -3.84
C ALA A 31 -11.10 10.11 -3.37
N LEU A 32 -11.06 9.11 -4.27
CA LEU A 32 -11.44 7.74 -3.93
C LEU A 32 -10.36 7.05 -3.11
N MET A 33 -9.07 7.29 -3.38
CA MET A 33 -7.98 6.78 -2.54
C MET A 33 -8.05 7.36 -1.13
N GLN A 34 -8.23 8.68 -1.01
CA GLN A 34 -8.37 9.37 0.27
C GLN A 34 -9.57 8.85 1.07
N LYS A 35 -10.73 8.73 0.42
CA LYS A 35 -11.94 8.16 1.04
C LYS A 35 -11.70 6.73 1.53
N THR A 36 -11.08 5.89 0.69
CA THR A 36 -10.77 4.50 1.04
C THR A 36 -9.82 4.44 2.23
N ALA A 37 -8.78 5.28 2.27
CA ALA A 37 -7.82 5.32 3.37
C ALA A 37 -8.48 5.71 4.71
N ALA A 38 -9.42 6.65 4.69
CA ALA A 38 -10.22 7.00 5.86
C ALA A 38 -11.15 5.87 6.32
N GLU A 39 -11.72 5.10 5.39
CA GLU A 39 -12.63 3.97 5.69
C GLU A 39 -11.91 2.72 6.22
N VAL A 40 -10.64 2.48 5.80
CA VAL A 40 -9.85 1.32 6.26
C VAL A 40 -9.61 1.34 7.78
N GLY A 41 -9.45 2.53 8.35
CA GLY A 41 -9.31 2.74 9.80
C GLY A 41 -7.92 2.46 10.37
N PHE A 42 -6.87 2.44 9.54
CA PHE A 42 -5.47 2.36 9.97
C PHE A 42 -4.72 3.64 9.68
N SER A 43 -3.51 3.78 10.24
CA SER A 43 -2.67 4.97 10.07
C SER A 43 -2.39 5.27 8.60
N GLU A 44 -2.09 4.23 7.81
CA GLU A 44 -1.84 4.40 6.37
C GLU A 44 -2.49 3.30 5.53
N THR A 45 -2.89 3.67 4.32
CA THR A 45 -3.26 2.78 3.23
C THR A 45 -2.35 3.04 2.02
N VAL A 46 -1.77 1.97 1.48
CA VAL A 46 -0.97 2.00 0.26
C VAL A 46 -1.78 1.48 -0.92
N PHE A 47 -1.73 2.22 -2.02
CA PHE A 47 -2.38 1.88 -3.29
C PHE A 47 -1.30 1.58 -4.32
N ALA A 48 -1.44 0.47 -5.03
CA ALA A 48 -0.51 0.10 -6.09
C ALA A 48 -1.24 -0.38 -7.35
N ALA A 49 -0.70 0.02 -8.51
CA ALA A 49 -1.11 -0.46 -9.83
C ALA A 49 0.12 -0.81 -10.67
N PRO A 50 0.04 -1.82 -11.55
CA PRO A 50 1.16 -2.23 -12.39
C PRO A 50 1.53 -1.14 -13.41
N LEU A 51 2.82 -1.05 -13.73
CA LEU A 51 3.37 -0.27 -14.84
C LEU A 51 4.02 -1.22 -15.86
N ALA A 52 4.43 -0.67 -17.02
CA ALA A 52 5.25 -1.42 -17.98
C ALA A 52 6.53 -2.00 -17.34
N LYS A 53 7.08 -1.29 -16.35
CA LYS A 53 8.18 -1.75 -15.49
C LYS A 53 7.90 -1.34 -14.04
N GLY A 54 7.60 -2.30 -13.18
CA GLY A 54 7.36 -2.06 -11.76
C GLY A 54 5.91 -1.68 -11.42
N TRP A 55 5.74 -0.90 -10.36
CA TRP A 55 4.45 -0.55 -9.78
C TRP A 55 4.37 0.94 -9.49
N ARG A 56 3.27 1.58 -9.86
CA ARG A 56 2.93 2.91 -9.39
C ARG A 56 2.38 2.78 -7.98
N VAL A 57 2.94 3.52 -7.01
CA VAL A 57 2.57 3.42 -5.59
C VAL A 57 2.26 4.79 -4.98
N ARG A 58 1.19 4.87 -4.20
CA ARG A 58 0.79 6.07 -3.44
C ARG A 58 0.38 5.69 -2.03
N TYR A 59 0.63 6.59 -1.07
CA TYR A 59 0.34 6.39 0.34
C TYR A 59 -0.61 7.45 0.84
N PHE A 60 -1.63 7.03 1.57
CA PHE A 60 -2.61 7.93 2.16
C PHE A 60 -2.76 7.63 3.63
N SER A 61 -2.66 8.67 4.46
CA SER A 61 -3.26 8.66 5.79
C SER A 61 -4.77 8.92 5.68
N PRO A 62 -5.56 8.75 6.74
CA PRO A 62 -6.97 9.15 6.74
C PRO A 62 -7.22 10.62 6.35
N ALA A 63 -6.23 11.50 6.51
CA ALA A 63 -6.39 12.94 6.29
C ALA A 63 -5.81 13.45 4.97
N ALA A 64 -4.72 12.85 4.47
CA ALA A 64 -4.01 13.34 3.28
C ALA A 64 -3.12 12.26 2.65
N GLU A 65 -2.73 12.49 1.39
CA GLU A 65 -1.61 11.79 0.79
C GLU A 65 -0.29 12.17 1.49
N ILE A 66 0.59 11.18 1.65
CA ILE A 66 1.94 11.35 2.19
C ILE A 66 2.98 10.83 1.19
N PRO A 67 4.21 11.38 1.18
CA PRO A 67 5.21 11.02 0.17
C PRO A 67 5.70 9.57 0.27
N PHE A 68 5.82 9.05 1.50
CA PHE A 68 6.31 7.71 1.77
C PHE A 68 5.89 7.21 3.15
N CYS A 69 5.67 5.89 3.27
CA CYS A 69 5.50 5.22 4.56
C CYS A 69 6.15 3.83 4.56
N GLY A 70 7.12 3.62 5.45
CA GLY A 70 7.93 2.40 5.49
C GLY A 70 7.14 1.13 5.79
N HIS A 71 6.31 1.11 6.84
CA HIS A 71 5.57 -0.09 7.21
C HIS A 71 4.49 -0.44 6.17
N ALA A 72 3.83 0.56 5.57
CA ALA A 72 2.90 0.34 4.47
C ALA A 72 3.63 -0.21 3.22
N THR A 73 4.88 0.20 2.97
CA THR A 73 5.72 -0.38 1.90
C THR A 73 6.01 -1.86 2.15
N ILE A 74 6.33 -2.24 3.39
CA ILE A 74 6.56 -3.64 3.78
C ILE A 74 5.27 -4.46 3.64
N ALA A 75 4.13 -3.92 4.06
CA ALA A 75 2.82 -4.54 3.87
C ALA A 75 2.49 -4.75 2.38
N LEU A 76 2.78 -3.77 1.53
CA LEU A 76 2.66 -3.90 0.07
C LEU A 76 3.57 -5.01 -0.47
N GLY A 77 4.82 -5.07 -0.02
CA GLY A 77 5.77 -6.11 -0.42
C GLY A 77 5.24 -7.52 -0.11
N ALA A 78 4.67 -7.72 1.08
CA ALA A 78 4.03 -8.98 1.46
C ALA A 78 2.83 -9.32 0.55
N ALA A 79 1.97 -8.34 0.24
CA ALA A 79 0.84 -8.53 -0.67
C ALA A 79 1.29 -8.91 -2.09
N LEU A 80 2.31 -8.23 -2.62
CA LEU A 80 2.87 -8.50 -3.95
C LEU A 80 3.53 -9.88 -4.00
N ALA A 81 4.34 -10.22 -3.00
CA ALA A 81 5.00 -11.52 -2.92
C ALA A 81 3.99 -12.68 -2.79
N SER A 82 2.92 -12.50 -2.03
CA SER A 82 1.84 -13.47 -1.90
C SER A 82 1.12 -13.72 -3.24
N ARG A 83 0.92 -12.67 -4.05
CA ARG A 83 0.19 -12.76 -5.33
C ARG A 83 1.05 -13.18 -6.52
N PHE A 84 2.32 -12.77 -6.55
CA PHE A 84 3.19 -12.91 -7.74
C PHE A 84 4.46 -13.74 -7.47
N GLY A 85 4.61 -14.27 -6.25
CA GLY A 85 5.82 -14.95 -5.81
C GLY A 85 6.89 -13.98 -5.30
N PRO A 86 7.90 -14.49 -4.57
CA PRO A 86 9.00 -13.68 -4.07
C PRO A 86 9.80 -13.09 -5.24
N GLY A 87 10.15 -11.82 -5.13
CA GLY A 87 10.86 -11.12 -6.20
C GLY A 87 11.15 -9.67 -5.86
N ARG A 88 11.82 -9.00 -6.79
CA ARG A 88 12.13 -7.58 -6.68
C ARG A 88 11.04 -6.76 -7.38
N PHE A 89 10.30 -5.99 -6.59
CA PHE A 89 9.26 -5.09 -7.10
C PHE A 89 9.79 -3.65 -7.10
N ALA A 90 10.03 -3.09 -8.29
CA ALA A 90 10.38 -1.67 -8.42
C ALA A 90 9.13 -0.81 -8.18
N LEU A 91 9.24 0.18 -7.29
CA LEU A 91 8.13 1.06 -6.90
C LEU A 91 8.41 2.48 -7.40
N ALA A 92 7.46 3.06 -8.14
CA ALA A 92 7.48 4.44 -8.60
C ALA A 92 6.55 5.27 -7.71
N LEU A 93 7.14 6.18 -6.93
CA LEU A 93 6.47 7.04 -5.95
C LEU A 93 6.24 8.44 -6.53
N ASN A 94 5.39 9.26 -5.88
CA ASN A 94 5.14 10.65 -6.31
C ASN A 94 6.38 11.53 -6.10
N ASN A 95 7.02 11.42 -4.93
CA ASN A 95 8.07 12.34 -4.49
C ASN A 95 9.24 11.57 -3.82
N ALA A 96 9.69 10.46 -4.42
CA ALA A 96 10.94 9.85 -3.98
C ALA A 96 12.09 10.72 -4.49
N GLU A 97 12.63 11.57 -3.63
CA GLU A 97 13.99 12.13 -3.82
C GLU A 97 15.04 11.02 -3.77
#